data_AF-A0A382BU27-F1
#
_entry.id   AF-A0A382BU27-F1
#
_cell.length_a   1.000
_cell.length_b   1.000
_cell.length_c   1.000
_cell.angle_alpha   90.00
_cell.angle_beta   90.00
_cell.angle_gamma   90.00
#
_symmetry.space_group_name_H-M   'P 1'
#
loop_
_entity.id
_entity.type
_entity.pdbx_description
1 polymer ?
#
loop_
_entity_poly.entity_id
_entity_poly.type
_entity_poly.pdbx_seq_one_letter_code
_entity_poly.pdbx_strand_id
1 'polypeptide(L)'
;MTFNQRLAWFSERGMIMMFLWENRFLNPQISEQQQTIKSSGLLDKTVMKLLEEYFPKFENELPKGMYFPIPISRAINQGERFSKELALQFHYDFINVDQNQQWSLRDKRITGKVLSLFKSNLFFEEVTGRYFVEYWSDARWDKCYLECAITPMLALAIDSVSEGFMLQLNNNKSDLIYLNSFRMDKKERCFVQS
;
A
#
# COMPACT_ATOMS: atom_id res chain seq x y z
N MET A 1 -13.17 18.70 10.79
CA MET A 1 -12.12 17.67 10.93
C MET A 1 -10.92 18.17 10.16
N THR A 2 -9.70 18.08 10.67
CA THR A 2 -8.50 18.47 9.89
C THR A 2 -8.20 17.43 8.82
N PHE A 3 -7.42 17.80 7.80
CA PHE A 3 -6.94 16.85 6.78
C PHE A 3 -6.29 15.61 7.41
N ASN A 4 -5.39 15.80 8.39
CA ASN A 4 -4.71 14.69 9.06
C ASN A 4 -5.69 13.78 9.82
N GLN A 5 -6.66 14.36 10.53
CA GLN A 5 -7.69 13.58 11.21
C GLN A 5 -8.53 12.77 10.21
N ARG A 6 -8.87 13.37 9.05
CA ARG A 6 -9.63 12.68 8.01
C ARG A 6 -8.85 11.52 7.39
N LEU A 7 -7.53 11.65 7.21
CA LEU A 7 -6.69 10.56 6.73
C LEU A 7 -6.60 9.40 7.73
N ALA A 8 -6.47 9.70 9.03
CA ALA A 8 -6.51 8.68 10.08
C ALA A 8 -7.85 7.93 10.06
N TRP A 9 -8.96 8.68 9.93
CA TRP A 9 -10.30 8.11 9.81
C TRP A 9 -10.44 7.14 8.62
N PHE A 10 -9.87 7.47 7.45
CA PHE A 10 -9.85 6.58 6.29
C PHE A 10 -8.99 5.33 6.54
N SER A 11 -7.83 5.50 7.18
CA SER A 11 -6.93 4.40 7.51
C SER A 11 -7.57 3.34 8.40
N GLU A 12 -8.29 3.77 9.43
CA GLU A 12 -9.00 2.89 10.37
C GLU A 12 -10.05 2.01 9.65
N ARG A 13 -10.53 2.47 8.50
CA ARG A 13 -11.50 1.77 7.66
C ARG A 13 -10.86 0.95 6.54
N GLY A 14 -9.53 0.90 6.49
CA GLY A 14 -8.80 0.21 5.42
C GLY A 14 -8.92 0.91 4.07
N MET A 15 -9.23 2.21 4.04
CA MET A 15 -9.24 3.04 2.84
C MET A 15 -7.95 3.86 2.78
N ILE A 16 -7.15 3.67 1.75
CA ILE A 16 -5.88 4.39 1.57
C ILE A 16 -6.04 5.39 0.42
N MET A 17 -5.93 6.69 0.73
CA MET A 17 -6.01 7.74 -0.28
C MET A 17 -4.64 7.92 -0.93
N MET A 18 -4.52 7.67 -2.23
CA MET A 18 -3.27 7.83 -2.97
C MET A 18 -3.37 9.02 -3.94
N PHE A 19 -2.38 9.90 -3.90
CA PHE A 19 -2.36 11.14 -4.67
C PHE A 19 -1.31 11.04 -5.77
N LEU A 20 -1.74 11.02 -7.04
CA LEU A 20 -0.80 11.05 -8.16
C LEU A 20 -0.21 12.46 -8.26
N TRP A 21 1.10 12.56 -8.06
CA TRP A 21 1.88 13.77 -8.30
C TRP A 21 2.97 13.45 -9.31
N GLU A 22 3.02 14.22 -10.41
CA GLU A 22 3.84 13.92 -11.57
C GLU A 22 3.62 12.48 -12.07
N ASN A 23 4.58 11.59 -11.84
CA ASN A 23 4.56 10.19 -12.26
C ASN A 23 4.59 9.20 -11.08
N ARG A 24 4.35 9.63 -9.84
CA ARG A 24 4.37 8.77 -8.63
C ARG A 24 3.13 8.97 -7.76
N PHE A 25 2.65 7.88 -7.17
CA PHE A 25 1.58 7.93 -6.17
C PHE A 25 2.15 8.22 -4.78
N LEU A 26 1.63 9.26 -4.15
CA LEU A 26 1.98 9.69 -2.80
C LEU A 26 0.96 9.17 -1.78
N ASN A 27 1.46 8.56 -0.72
CA ASN A 27 0.69 8.16 0.46
C ASN A 27 0.74 9.30 1.50
N PRO A 28 -0.40 9.95 1.81
CA PRO A 28 -0.46 11.08 2.71
C PRO A 28 -0.26 10.72 4.19
N GLN A 29 -0.10 9.43 4.51
CA GLN A 29 0.30 8.96 5.84
C GLN A 29 1.81 9.10 6.09
N ILE A 30 2.61 9.19 5.02
CA ILE A 30 4.05 9.43 5.12
C ILE A 30 4.29 10.93 5.19
N SER A 31 4.94 11.40 6.25
CA SER A 31 5.12 12.84 6.52
C SER A 31 5.73 13.62 5.36
N GLU A 32 6.80 13.09 4.74
CA GLU A 32 7.46 13.74 3.59
C GLU A 32 6.51 13.86 2.39
N GLN A 33 5.84 12.75 2.04
CA GLN A 33 4.88 12.73 0.93
C GLN A 33 3.67 13.62 1.21
N GLN A 34 3.23 13.70 2.47
CA GLN A 34 2.15 14.60 2.89
C GLN A 34 2.53 16.07 2.71
N GLN A 35 3.77 16.46 3.02
CA GLN A 35 4.24 17.83 2.79
C GLN A 35 4.19 18.16 1.30
N THR A 36 4.65 17.25 0.43
CA THR A 36 4.54 17.39 -1.02
C THR A 36 3.09 17.52 -1.48
N ILE A 37 2.16 16.70 -0.96
CA ILE A 37 0.73 16.81 -1.29
C ILE A 37 0.19 18.19 -0.90
N LYS A 38 0.53 18.71 0.28
CA LYS A 38 0.08 20.02 0.76
C LYS A 38 0.63 21.19 -0.06
N SER A 39 1.88 21.10 -0.55
CA SER A 39 2.52 22.16 -1.33
C SER A 39 2.28 22.08 -2.84
N SER A 40 1.90 20.91 -3.35
CA SER A 40 1.72 20.65 -4.80
C SER A 40 0.46 21.26 -5.44
N GLY A 41 -0.46 21.81 -4.65
CA GLY A 41 -1.76 22.28 -5.15
C GLY A 41 -2.77 21.17 -5.46
N LEU A 42 -2.46 19.90 -5.13
CA LEU A 42 -3.37 18.77 -5.33
C LEU A 42 -4.63 18.80 -4.46
N LEU A 43 -4.62 19.54 -3.35
CA LEU A 43 -5.74 19.65 -2.42
C LEU A 43 -6.67 20.81 -2.78
N ASP A 44 -7.20 20.80 -4.00
CA ASP A 44 -8.18 21.80 -4.43
C ASP A 44 -9.52 21.68 -3.66
N LYS A 45 -10.42 22.64 -3.87
CA LYS A 45 -11.73 22.68 -3.20
C LYS A 45 -12.55 21.40 -3.42
N THR A 46 -12.48 20.81 -4.61
CA THR A 46 -13.25 19.61 -4.96
C THR A 46 -12.65 18.37 -4.30
N VAL A 47 -11.32 18.25 -4.27
CA VAL A 47 -10.61 17.18 -3.56
C VAL A 47 -10.89 17.26 -2.06
N MET A 48 -10.82 18.44 -1.46
CA MET A 48 -11.16 18.61 -0.04
C MET A 48 -12.61 18.23 0.24
N LYS A 49 -13.55 18.67 -0.60
CA LYS A 49 -14.97 18.29 -0.48
C LYS A 49 -15.17 16.78 -0.63
N LEU A 50 -14.44 16.15 -1.54
CA LEU A 50 -14.49 14.71 -1.75
C LEU A 50 -14.06 13.95 -0.48
N LEU A 51 -12.96 14.36 0.15
CA LEU A 51 -12.44 13.75 1.37
C LEU A 51 -13.31 14.03 2.60
N GLU A 52 -13.86 15.24 2.72
CA GLU A 52 -14.57 15.68 3.93
C GLU A 52 -16.06 15.34 3.94
N GLU A 53 -16.71 15.36 2.78
CA GLU A 53 -18.16 15.19 2.66
C GLU A 53 -18.57 13.95 1.88
N TYR A 54 -17.97 13.73 0.70
CA TYR A 54 -18.49 12.71 -0.23
C TYR A 54 -18.10 11.30 0.20
N PHE A 55 -16.82 10.99 0.35
CA PHE A 55 -16.39 9.67 0.81
C PHE A 55 -17.05 9.25 2.13
N PRO A 56 -17.11 10.12 3.18
CA PRO A 56 -17.76 9.74 4.44
C PRO A 56 -19.25 9.42 4.31
N LYS A 57 -19.98 10.03 3.36
CA LYS A 57 -21.41 9.72 3.14
C LYS A 57 -21.65 8.30 2.62
N PHE A 58 -20.66 7.73 1.94
CA PHE A 58 -20.75 6.40 1.32
C PHE A 58 -19.86 5.37 2.06
N GLU A 59 -19.43 5.66 3.29
CA GLU A 59 -18.52 4.82 4.08
C GLU A 59 -18.92 3.34 4.06
N ASN A 60 -20.18 3.03 4.36
CA ASN A 60 -20.67 1.66 4.47
C ASN A 60 -20.82 0.95 3.12
N GLU A 61 -20.70 1.69 2.01
CA GLU A 61 -20.88 1.17 0.67
C GLU A 61 -19.56 0.99 -0.08
N LEU A 62 -18.49 1.62 0.42
CA LEU A 62 -17.19 1.64 -0.22
C LEU A 62 -16.29 0.54 0.38
N PRO A 63 -15.72 -0.35 -0.46
CA PRO A 63 -14.84 -1.40 0.02
C PRO A 63 -13.51 -0.85 0.54
N LYS A 64 -12.79 -1.69 1.28
CA LYS A 64 -11.38 -1.46 1.60
C LYS A 64 -10.55 -1.39 0.32
N GLY A 65 -9.39 -0.76 0.38
CA GLY A 65 -8.45 -0.67 -0.72
C GLY A 65 -7.89 0.73 -0.90
N MET A 66 -7.36 0.96 -2.09
CA MET A 66 -6.76 2.23 -2.48
C MET A 66 -7.76 3.04 -3.31
N TYR A 67 -7.85 4.33 -3.01
CA TYR A 67 -8.68 5.28 -3.73
C TYR A 67 -7.83 6.42 -4.26
N PHE A 68 -8.21 6.97 -5.42
CA PHE A 68 -7.47 8.02 -6.08
C PHE A 68 -8.33 9.29 -6.18
N PRO A 69 -8.21 10.24 -5.23
CA PRO A 69 -9.11 11.41 -5.16
C PRO A 69 -9.00 12.35 -6.36
N ILE A 70 -7.82 12.46 -6.97
CA ILE A 70 -7.54 13.38 -8.08
C ILE A 70 -8.34 13.07 -9.34
N PRO A 71 -8.36 11.85 -9.89
CA PRO A 71 -9.21 11.56 -11.04
C PRO A 71 -10.71 11.70 -10.72
N ILE A 72 -11.15 11.35 -9.50
CA ILE A 72 -12.55 11.56 -9.08
C ILE A 72 -12.90 13.05 -9.07
N SER A 73 -12.03 13.92 -8.54
CA SER A 73 -12.29 15.37 -8.51
C SER A 73 -12.36 15.96 -9.91
N ARG A 74 -11.53 15.48 -10.84
CA ARG A 74 -11.57 15.89 -12.26
C ARG A 74 -12.92 15.54 -12.90
N ALA A 75 -13.41 14.32 -12.69
CA ALA A 75 -14.71 13.89 -13.19
C ALA A 75 -15.87 14.75 -12.65
N ILE A 76 -15.84 15.07 -11.35
CA ILE A 76 -16.81 15.96 -10.71
C ILE A 76 -16.75 17.38 -11.32
N ASN A 77 -15.55 17.91 -11.53
CA ASN A 77 -15.37 19.23 -12.14
C ASN A 77 -15.85 19.27 -13.60
N GLN A 78 -15.91 18.12 -14.29
CA GLN A 78 -16.48 17.98 -15.63
C GLN A 78 -18.02 17.84 -15.62
N GLY A 79 -18.65 17.90 -14.45
CA GLY A 79 -20.11 17.87 -14.30
C GLY A 79 -20.67 16.54 -13.83
N GLU A 80 -19.83 15.52 -13.60
CA GLU A 80 -20.30 14.25 -13.05
C GLU A 80 -20.71 14.40 -11.58
N ARG A 81 -21.80 13.76 -11.18
CA ARG A 81 -22.21 13.73 -9.78
C ARG A 81 -21.42 12.64 -9.06
N PHE A 82 -20.90 12.94 -7.87
CA PHE A 82 -20.29 11.90 -7.05
C PHE A 82 -21.31 10.79 -6.72
N SER A 83 -20.90 9.55 -6.96
CA SER A 83 -21.60 8.33 -6.58
C SER A 83 -20.60 7.25 -6.17
N LYS A 84 -21.12 6.15 -5.60
CA LYS A 84 -20.33 4.95 -5.32
C LYS A 84 -19.65 4.43 -6.58
N GLU A 85 -20.36 4.36 -7.70
CA GLU A 85 -19.86 3.83 -8.96
C GLU A 85 -18.68 4.64 -9.45
N LEU A 86 -18.76 5.97 -9.38
CA LEU A 86 -17.64 6.85 -9.72
C LEU A 86 -16.42 6.59 -8.82
N ALA A 87 -16.62 6.44 -7.51
CA ALA A 87 -15.53 6.12 -6.60
C ALA A 87 -14.89 4.75 -6.93
N LEU A 88 -15.69 3.75 -7.29
CA LEU A 88 -15.24 2.41 -7.64
C LEU A 88 -14.49 2.33 -8.99
N GLN A 89 -14.74 3.25 -9.92
CA GLN A 89 -13.92 3.38 -11.13
C GLN A 89 -12.47 3.73 -10.82
N PHE A 90 -12.25 4.45 -9.72
CA PHE A 90 -10.94 4.90 -9.25
C PHE A 90 -10.57 4.25 -7.91
N HIS A 91 -10.91 2.97 -7.79
CA HIS A 91 -10.58 2.11 -6.66
C HIS A 91 -9.72 0.92 -7.13
N TYR A 92 -8.78 0.54 -6.27
CA TYR A 92 -7.97 -0.66 -6.47
C TYR A 92 -7.96 -1.52 -5.20
N ASP A 93 -8.28 -2.80 -5.38
CA ASP A 93 -8.24 -3.78 -4.30
C ASP A 93 -6.80 -4.01 -3.83
N PHE A 94 -6.65 -4.46 -2.59
CA PHE A 94 -5.35 -4.97 -2.14
C PHE A 94 -5.00 -6.25 -2.89
N ILE A 95 -3.70 -6.44 -3.12
CA ILE A 95 -3.18 -7.74 -3.55
C ILE A 95 -3.18 -8.64 -2.31
N ASN A 96 -3.91 -9.74 -2.36
CA ASN A 96 -4.02 -10.67 -1.24
C ASN A 96 -2.87 -11.68 -1.29
N VAL A 97 -2.26 -11.92 -0.13
CA VAL A 97 -1.30 -13.01 0.09
C VAL A 97 -1.83 -13.89 1.22
N ASP A 98 -2.23 -15.11 0.87
CA ASP A 98 -2.86 -16.04 1.82
C ASP A 98 -1.84 -16.79 2.70
N GLN A 99 -2.34 -17.61 3.62
CA GLN A 99 -1.53 -18.44 4.53
C GLN A 99 -0.62 -19.45 3.81
N ASN A 100 -0.91 -19.77 2.54
CA ASN A 100 -0.15 -20.68 1.71
C ASN A 100 0.77 -19.95 0.72
N GLN A 101 1.01 -18.65 0.92
CA GLN A 101 1.79 -17.79 0.01
C GLN A 101 1.21 -17.71 -1.41
N GLN A 102 -0.11 -17.92 -1.57
CA GLN A 102 -0.79 -17.69 -2.85
C GLN A 102 -1.19 -16.22 -2.97
N TRP A 103 -0.86 -15.65 -4.13
CA TRP A 103 -1.14 -14.25 -4.43
C TRP A 103 -2.40 -14.17 -5.28
N SER A 104 -3.30 -13.24 -4.97
CA SER A 104 -4.49 -13.00 -5.76
C SER A 104 -4.89 -11.53 -5.78
N LEU A 105 -5.64 -11.15 -6.81
CA LEU A 105 -6.29 -9.85 -6.92
C LEU A 105 -7.68 -10.09 -7.52
N ARG A 106 -8.73 -9.57 -6.86
CA ARG A 106 -10.14 -9.78 -7.28
C ARG A 106 -10.47 -11.25 -7.53
N ASP A 107 -10.11 -12.11 -6.58
CA ASP A 107 -10.28 -13.56 -6.61
C ASP A 107 -9.56 -14.30 -7.76
N LYS A 108 -8.71 -13.60 -8.52
CA LYS A 108 -7.89 -14.20 -9.57
C LYS A 108 -6.48 -14.42 -9.05
N ARG A 109 -6.00 -15.66 -9.17
CA ARG A 109 -4.62 -16.01 -8.81
C ARG A 109 -3.63 -15.25 -9.68
N ILE A 110 -2.58 -14.72 -9.04
CA ILE A 110 -1.42 -14.11 -9.70
C ILE A 110 -0.31 -15.14 -9.72
N THR A 111 0.10 -15.55 -10.93
CA THR A 111 1.11 -16.61 -11.14
C THR A 111 2.08 -16.25 -12.26
N GLY A 112 3.13 -17.06 -12.43
CA GLY A 112 4.06 -16.95 -13.55
C GLY A 112 4.79 -15.60 -13.59
N LYS A 113 4.87 -15.00 -14.78
CA LYS A 113 5.65 -13.76 -15.02
C LYS A 113 5.13 -12.57 -14.20
N VAL A 114 3.82 -12.45 -14.01
CA VAL A 114 3.24 -11.36 -13.21
C VAL A 114 3.65 -11.49 -11.75
N LEU A 115 3.58 -12.71 -11.19
CA LEU A 115 4.04 -12.96 -9.82
C LEU A 115 5.54 -12.67 -9.67
N SER A 116 6.35 -13.08 -10.65
CA SER A 116 7.79 -12.78 -10.65
C SER A 116 8.05 -11.28 -10.65
N LEU A 117 7.36 -10.53 -11.50
CA LEU A 117 7.45 -9.06 -11.54
C LEU A 117 7.10 -8.45 -10.18
N PHE A 118 5.99 -8.88 -9.59
CA PHE A 118 5.53 -8.36 -8.30
C PHE A 118 6.52 -8.67 -7.18
N LYS A 119 7.05 -9.89 -7.11
CA LYS A 119 8.06 -10.27 -6.11
C LYS A 119 9.34 -9.45 -6.27
N SER A 120 9.86 -9.28 -7.48
CA SER A 120 11.06 -8.47 -7.72
C SER A 120 10.87 -6.98 -7.39
N ASN A 121 9.62 -6.52 -7.32
CA ASN A 121 9.26 -5.15 -6.99
C ASN A 121 8.50 -5.06 -5.66
N LEU A 122 8.73 -6.00 -4.74
CA LEU A 122 8.13 -6.04 -3.42
C LEU A 122 8.96 -5.24 -2.41
N PHE A 123 8.26 -4.37 -1.69
CA PHE A 123 8.83 -3.49 -0.68
C PHE A 123 7.96 -3.50 0.59
N PHE A 124 8.54 -3.00 1.68
CA PHE A 124 7.85 -2.79 2.95
C PHE A 124 7.87 -1.30 3.31
N GLU A 125 6.74 -0.76 3.71
CA GLU A 125 6.59 0.62 4.16
C GLU A 125 6.42 0.63 5.68
N GLU A 126 7.50 0.96 6.40
CA GLU A 126 7.55 0.91 7.87
C GLU A 126 6.48 1.78 8.54
N VAL A 127 6.27 3.00 8.01
CA VAL A 127 5.32 3.98 8.55
C VAL A 127 3.90 3.41 8.61
N THR A 128 3.50 2.62 7.62
CA THR A 128 2.15 2.04 7.53
C THR A 128 2.11 0.58 7.92
N GLY A 129 3.27 -0.06 8.11
CA GLY A 129 3.40 -1.48 8.39
C GLY A 129 2.90 -2.36 7.23
N ARG A 130 2.94 -1.87 5.99
CA ARG A 130 2.36 -2.55 4.83
C ARG A 130 3.40 -2.95 3.81
N TYR A 131 3.21 -4.13 3.24
CA TYR A 131 3.88 -4.51 2.02
C TYR A 131 3.21 -3.87 0.82
N PHE A 132 4.00 -3.52 -0.19
CA PHE A 132 3.50 -3.00 -1.45
C PHE A 132 4.37 -3.47 -2.61
N VAL A 133 3.78 -3.48 -3.79
CA VAL A 133 4.50 -3.62 -5.05
C VAL A 133 4.53 -2.26 -5.73
N GLU A 134 5.70 -1.80 -6.17
CA GLU A 134 5.85 -0.56 -6.96
C GLU A 134 6.59 -0.85 -8.26
N TYR A 135 5.98 -0.55 -9.40
CA TYR A 135 6.53 -0.88 -10.72
C TYR A 135 6.16 0.19 -11.75
N TRP A 136 6.97 0.33 -12.78
CA TRP A 136 6.67 1.23 -13.89
C TRP A 136 5.58 0.64 -14.78
N SER A 137 4.49 1.38 -14.97
CA SER A 137 3.38 1.04 -15.87
C SER A 137 3.11 2.23 -16.79
N ASP A 138 3.29 2.01 -18.09
CA ASP A 138 3.15 2.99 -19.17
C ASP A 138 4.02 4.24 -18.95
N ALA A 139 3.51 5.21 -18.18
CA ALA A 139 4.09 6.53 -17.95
C ALA A 139 4.18 6.91 -16.46
N ARG A 140 3.93 5.97 -15.53
CA ARG A 140 3.97 6.23 -14.08
C ARG A 140 4.48 5.05 -13.29
N TRP A 141 4.96 5.31 -12.08
CA TRP A 141 5.14 4.30 -11.05
C TRP A 141 3.80 3.98 -10.41
N ASP A 142 3.28 2.79 -10.69
CA ASP A 142 2.10 2.28 -10.01
C ASP A 142 2.51 1.69 -8.65
N LYS A 143 1.63 1.79 -7.67
CA LYS A 143 1.85 1.31 -6.31
C LYS A 143 0.61 0.60 -5.81
N CYS A 144 0.76 -0.69 -5.49
CA CYS A 144 -0.33 -1.52 -4.99
C CYS A 144 0.04 -2.08 -3.62
N TYR A 145 -0.76 -1.76 -2.60
CA TYR A 145 -0.62 -2.35 -1.27
C TYR A 145 -1.13 -3.79 -1.23
N LEU A 146 -0.53 -4.57 -0.34
CA LEU A 146 -0.90 -5.94 -0.08
C LEU A 146 -1.71 -6.06 1.21
N GLU A 147 -2.62 -7.04 1.23
CA GLU A 147 -3.24 -7.57 2.43
C GLU A 147 -2.71 -8.98 2.65
N CYS A 148 -1.93 -9.15 3.73
CA CYS A 148 -1.08 -10.31 3.93
C CYS A 148 -1.52 -11.09 5.15
N ALA A 149 -1.89 -12.35 4.95
CA ALA A 149 -2.12 -13.30 6.04
C ALA A 149 -0.79 -13.81 6.64
N ILE A 150 0.27 -13.83 5.83
CA ILE A 150 1.66 -14.08 6.20
C ILE A 150 2.57 -13.12 5.42
N THR A 151 3.81 -12.88 5.89
CA THR A 151 4.76 -12.04 5.17
C THR A 151 4.95 -12.52 3.73
N PRO A 152 4.86 -11.62 2.71
CA PRO A 152 5.14 -11.95 1.32
C PRO A 152 6.65 -12.06 1.04
N MET A 153 7.50 -11.62 1.98
CA MET A 153 8.95 -11.70 1.88
C MET A 153 9.42 -13.10 2.31
N LEU A 154 10.13 -13.79 1.43
CA LEU A 154 10.63 -15.15 1.68
C LEU A 154 12.15 -15.17 1.58
N ALA A 155 12.82 -15.74 2.59
CA ALA A 155 14.23 -16.09 2.51
C ALA A 155 14.38 -17.33 1.61
N LEU A 156 15.12 -17.17 0.51
CA LEU A 156 15.45 -18.22 -0.44
C LEU A 156 16.77 -18.91 -0.09
N ALA A 157 17.69 -18.19 0.54
CA ALA A 157 18.93 -18.71 1.08
C ALA A 157 19.30 -17.97 2.37
N ILE A 158 20.05 -18.65 3.23
CA ILE A 158 20.52 -18.13 4.51
C ILE A 158 22.00 -18.50 4.64
N ASP A 159 22.85 -17.49 4.74
CA ASP A 159 24.29 -17.66 4.93
C ASP A 159 24.70 -17.14 6.30
N SER A 160 25.47 -17.92 7.06
CA SER A 160 26.06 -17.45 8.31
C SER A 160 27.23 -16.51 8.00
N VAL A 161 27.21 -15.33 8.61
CA VAL A 161 28.27 -14.33 8.55
C VAL A 161 28.70 -13.94 9.96
N SER A 162 29.80 -13.21 10.12
CA SER A 162 30.37 -12.86 11.44
C SER A 162 29.40 -12.13 12.37
N GLU A 163 28.46 -11.36 11.80
CA GLU A 163 27.52 -10.53 12.55
C GLU A 163 26.13 -11.19 12.71
N GLY A 164 25.87 -12.31 12.02
CA GLY A 164 24.58 -13.02 12.05
C GLY A 164 24.28 -13.80 10.78
N PHE A 165 23.10 -13.60 10.21
CA PHE A 165 22.64 -14.34 9.03
C PHE A 165 22.29 -13.39 7.89
N MET A 166 22.97 -13.57 6.76
CA MET A 166 22.60 -12.90 5.52
C MET A 166 21.49 -13.70 4.84
N LEU A 167 20.33 -13.07 4.66
CA LEU A 167 19.21 -13.61 3.92
C LEU A 167 19.29 -13.18 2.46
N GLN A 168 19.04 -14.09 1.53
CA GLN A 168 18.69 -13.75 0.15
C GLN A 168 17.18 -13.83 0.01
N LEU A 169 16.53 -12.71 -0.32
CA LEU A 169 15.08 -12.60 -0.35
C LEU A 169 14.50 -12.83 -1.75
N ASN A 170 13.23 -13.19 -1.81
CA ASN A 170 12.49 -13.42 -3.06
C ASN A 170 12.28 -12.17 -3.94
N ASN A 171 12.67 -10.99 -3.46
CA ASN A 171 12.75 -9.77 -4.26
C ASN A 171 14.16 -9.48 -4.81
N ASN A 172 15.07 -10.46 -4.72
CA ASN A 172 16.48 -10.36 -5.11
C ASN A 172 17.31 -9.37 -4.28
N LYS A 173 16.82 -8.95 -3.12
CA LYS A 173 17.59 -8.17 -2.15
C LYS A 173 18.17 -9.08 -1.08
N SER A 174 19.19 -8.59 -0.41
CA SER A 174 19.73 -9.24 0.78
C SER A 174 19.38 -8.45 2.03
N ASP A 175 19.22 -9.15 3.14
CA ASP A 175 18.94 -8.57 4.45
C ASP A 175 19.79 -9.25 5.52
N LEU A 176 20.34 -8.47 6.45
CA LEU A 176 21.20 -8.98 7.52
C LEU A 176 20.41 -9.06 8.83
N ILE A 177 20.24 -10.28 9.32
CA ILE A 177 19.70 -10.52 10.66
C ILE A 177 20.86 -10.64 11.65
N TYR A 178 20.97 -9.67 12.55
CA TYR A 178 21.95 -9.70 13.64
C TYR A 178 21.63 -10.79 14.68
N LEU A 179 22.64 -11.45 15.24
CA LEU A 179 22.41 -12.48 16.28
C LEU A 179 21.66 -11.96 17.51
N ASN A 180 21.90 -10.70 17.87
CA ASN A 180 21.30 -10.08 19.05
C ASN A 180 19.83 -9.65 18.84
N SER A 181 19.26 -9.79 17.64
CA SER A 181 17.86 -9.49 17.36
C SER A 181 16.94 -10.70 17.51
N PHE A 182 17.50 -11.92 17.60
CA PHE A 182 16.71 -13.12 17.84
C PHE A 182 16.08 -13.11 19.23
N ARG A 183 14.83 -13.54 19.28
CA ARG A 183 14.02 -13.69 20.48
C ARG A 183 13.32 -15.04 20.42
N MET A 184 13.04 -15.59 21.59
CA MET A 184 12.23 -16.77 21.74
C MET A 184 11.04 -16.44 22.64
N ASP A 185 9.83 -16.76 22.22
CA ASP A 185 8.66 -16.56 23.07
C ASP A 185 8.45 -17.72 24.06
N LYS A 186 7.43 -17.61 24.91
CA LYS A 186 7.07 -18.65 25.89
C LYS A 186 6.60 -19.97 25.25
N LYS A 187 6.42 -20.02 23.93
CA LYS A 187 6.06 -21.21 23.15
C LYS A 187 7.25 -21.75 22.35
N GLU A 188 8.46 -21.31 22.69
CA GLU A 188 9.71 -21.70 22.02
C GLU A 188 9.76 -21.34 20.54
N ARG A 189 8.96 -20.35 20.11
CA ARG A 189 9.01 -19.86 18.73
C ARG A 189 10.10 -18.81 18.62
N CYS A 190 11.03 -19.02 17.69
CA CYS A 190 12.08 -18.08 17.38
C CYS A 190 11.57 -17.01 16.42
N PHE A 191 11.86 -15.74 16.71
CA PHE A 191 11.53 -14.60 15.86
C PHE A 191 12.63 -13.54 15.91
N VAL A 192 12.60 -12.63 14.94
CA VAL A 192 13.56 -11.54 14.81
C VAL A 192 12.85 -10.25 15.22
N GLN A 193 13.47 -9.48 16.10
CA GLN A 193 13.02 -8.13 16.44
C GLN A 193 13.66 -7.14 15.45
N SER A 194 12.83 -6.49 14.64
CA SER A 194 13.22 -5.35 13.79
C SER A 194 13.58 -4.12 14.61
#